data_AF-A0A0B7AII0-F1
#
_entry.id   AF-A0A0B7AII0-F1
#
_cell.length_a   1.000
_cell.length_b   1.000
_cell.length_c   1.000
_cell.angle_alpha   90.00
_cell.angle_beta   90.00
_cell.angle_gamma   90.00
#
_symmetry.space_group_name_H-M   'P 1'
#
loop_
_entity.id
_entity.type
_entity.pdbx_description
1 polymer ?
#
loop_
_entity_poly.entity_id
_entity_poly.type
_entity_poly.pdbx_seq_one_letter_code
_entity_poly.pdbx_strand_id
1 'polypeptide(L)'
;MILREMRKLRNRRELEQQQLEAKMRKQETEIDYLAPFLAQMGDPDKINRHNAIKLKEDCLADLKHRLIDKANLIQSRFEMETQELQKKQAWYQQNLVSMSKDDEQEYLNYCSEAMFRIHILELRLNRHKEMAPHKYMALEQKLRNDPRLTEFL
;
A
#
# COMPACT_ATOMS: atom_id res chain seq x y z
N MET A 1 -3.03 37.19 7.98
CA MET A 1 -2.86 36.38 9.21
C MET A 1 -3.19 34.90 8.97
N ILE A 2 -4.34 34.58 8.39
CA ILE A 2 -4.84 33.21 8.13
C ILE A 2 -3.89 32.33 7.29
N LEU A 3 -3.30 32.87 6.21
CA LEU A 3 -2.38 32.12 5.34
C LEU A 3 -1.09 31.66 6.04
N ARG A 4 -0.58 32.43 7.01
CA ARG A 4 0.60 32.04 7.81
C ARG A 4 0.26 30.91 8.76
N GLU A 5 -0.93 30.95 9.36
CA GLU A 5 -1.42 29.91 10.27
C GLU A 5 -1.64 28.58 9.53
N MET A 6 -2.25 28.62 8.34
CA MET A 6 -2.42 27.44 7.49
C MET A 6 -1.08 26.81 7.08
N ARG A 7 -0.07 27.64 6.75
CA ARG A 7 1.26 27.14 6.38
C ARG A 7 1.98 26.49 7.57
N LYS A 8 1.85 27.05 8.78
CA LYS A 8 2.39 26.44 10.00
C LYS A 8 1.72 25.09 10.32
N LEU A 9 0.39 25.01 10.19
CA LEU A 9 -0.35 23.76 10.40
C LEU A 9 0.04 22.69 9.38
N ARG A 10 0.23 23.07 8.11
CA ARG A 10 0.69 22.15 7.06
C ARG A 10 2.09 21.61 7.35
N ASN A 11 3.04 22.49 7.65
CA ASN A 11 4.41 22.09 7.97
C ASN A 11 4.48 21.20 9.22
N ARG A 12 3.65 21.48 10.23
CA ARG A 12 3.56 20.66 11.45
C ARG A 12 3.02 19.26 11.15
N ARG A 13 1.97 19.14 10.33
CA ARG A 13 1.44 17.85 9.88
C ARG A 13 2.45 17.06 9.05
N GLU A 14 3.18 17.73 8.15
CA GLU A 14 4.24 17.11 7.35
C GLU A 14 5.38 16.60 8.24
N LEU A 15 5.79 17.37 9.25
CA LEU A 15 6.80 16.94 10.22
C LEU A 15 6.33 15.76 11.09
N GLU A 16 5.08 15.81 11.57
CA GLU A 16 4.46 14.72 12.34
C GLU A 16 4.37 13.44 11.49
N GLN A 17 4.02 13.55 10.19
CA GLN A 17 4.05 12.44 9.24
C GLN A 17 5.46 11.90 9.03
N GLN A 18 6.47 12.76 8.82
CA GLN A 18 7.85 12.35 8.65
C GLN A 18 8.40 11.63 9.89
N GLN A 19 8.04 12.11 11.09
CA GLN A 19 8.43 11.48 12.35
C GLN A 19 7.75 10.13 12.55
N LEU A 20 6.46 10.02 12.22
CA LEU A 20 5.74 8.75 12.26
C LEU A 20 6.34 7.76 11.27
N GLU A 21 6.64 8.18 10.04
CA GLU A 21 7.32 7.36 9.03
C GLU A 21 8.73 6.95 9.46
N ALA A 22 9.50 7.83 10.11
CA ALA A 22 10.80 7.50 10.67
C ALA A 22 10.70 6.49 11.82
N LYS A 23 9.69 6.62 12.68
CA LYS A 23 9.45 5.68 13.79
C LYS A 23 8.99 4.31 13.28
N MET A 24 8.12 4.28 12.28
CA MET A 24 7.73 3.04 11.58
C MET A 24 8.93 2.38 10.89
N ARG A 25 9.79 3.16 10.21
CA ARG A 25 11.06 2.65 9.64
C ARG A 25 11.97 2.04 10.71
N LYS A 26 12.04 2.64 11.91
CA LYS A 26 12.82 2.11 13.05
C LYS A 26 12.24 0.81 13.61
N GLN A 27 10.92 0.68 13.68
CA GLN A 27 10.28 -0.58 14.09
C GLN A 27 10.40 -1.67 13.01
N GLU A 28 10.34 -1.32 11.72
CA GLU A 28 10.64 -2.25 10.62
C GLU A 28 12.10 -2.75 10.65
N THR A 29 13.04 -1.97 11.21
CA THR A 29 14.42 -2.45 11.46
C THR A 29 14.55 -3.42 12.64
N GLU A 30 13.59 -3.50 13.56
CA GLU A 30 13.62 -4.45 14.69
C GLU A 30 13.18 -5.86 14.29
N ILE A 31 12.46 -6.03 13.18
CA ILE A 31 12.06 -7.35 12.68
C ILE A 31 13.17 -7.87 11.76
N ASP A 32 13.78 -9.00 12.12
CA ASP A 32 14.75 -9.68 11.27
C ASP A 32 14.06 -10.20 10.00
N TYR A 33 14.24 -9.46 8.93
CA TYR A 33 13.66 -9.71 7.62
C TYR A 33 14.23 -10.94 6.93
N LEU A 34 15.39 -11.48 7.36
CA LEU A 34 15.94 -12.74 6.85
C LEU A 34 15.51 -13.95 7.67
N ALA A 35 15.09 -13.76 8.94
CA ALA A 35 14.76 -14.88 9.83
C ALA A 35 13.74 -15.88 9.25
N PRO A 36 12.64 -15.46 8.57
CA PRO A 36 11.72 -16.41 7.97
C PRO A 36 12.35 -17.29 6.88
N PHE A 37 13.32 -16.74 6.15
CA PHE A 37 13.99 -17.43 5.03
C PHE A 37 15.12 -18.34 5.53
N LEU A 38 15.85 -17.90 6.57
CA LEU A 38 16.84 -18.72 7.27
C LEU A 38 16.20 -19.94 7.92
N ALA A 39 15.06 -19.75 8.59
CA ALA A 39 14.30 -20.85 9.20
C ALA A 39 13.85 -21.90 8.16
N GLN A 40 13.44 -21.47 6.96
CA GLN A 40 13.08 -22.38 5.86
C GLN A 40 14.28 -23.19 5.34
N MET A 41 15.50 -22.70 5.54
CA MET A 41 16.73 -23.39 5.19
C MET A 41 17.30 -24.26 6.31
N GLY A 42 16.62 -24.32 7.46
CA GLY A 42 17.08 -25.06 8.64
C GLY A 42 18.15 -24.33 9.44
N ASP A 43 18.17 -22.99 9.41
CA ASP A 43 19.05 -22.12 10.20
C ASP A 43 20.53 -22.52 10.15
N PRO A 44 21.18 -22.45 8.97
CA PRO A 44 22.55 -22.89 8.82
C PRO A 44 23.52 -22.00 9.63
N ASP A 45 24.45 -22.62 10.35
CA ASP A 45 25.51 -21.92 11.12
C ASP A 45 26.40 -21.01 10.26
N LYS A 46 26.54 -21.34 8.95
CA LYS A 46 27.30 -20.56 7.98
C LYS A 46 26.53 -20.44 6.67
N ILE A 47 26.44 -19.21 6.17
CA ILE A 47 25.92 -18.93 4.83
C ILE A 47 27.06 -19.11 3.84
N ASN A 48 26.84 -19.93 2.82
CA ASN A 48 27.73 -20.02 1.66
C ASN A 48 27.21 -19.13 0.52
N ARG A 49 28.02 -18.95 -0.52
CA ARG A 49 27.67 -18.09 -1.66
C ARG A 49 26.34 -18.48 -2.33
N HIS A 50 26.07 -19.76 -2.51
CA HIS A 50 24.83 -20.24 -3.13
C HIS A 50 23.61 -19.88 -2.27
N ASN A 51 23.71 -20.13 -0.96
CA ASN A 51 22.68 -19.80 0.02
C ASN A 51 22.44 -18.29 0.10
N ALA A 52 23.49 -17.47 0.04
CA ALA A 52 23.35 -16.01 0.06
C ALA A 52 22.59 -15.46 -1.15
N ILE A 53 22.93 -15.96 -2.35
CA ILE A 53 22.23 -15.59 -3.59
C ILE A 53 20.77 -16.02 -3.51
N LYS A 54 20.51 -17.26 -3.09
CA LYS A 54 19.16 -17.78 -2.94
C LYS A 54 18.33 -16.98 -1.93
N LEU A 55 18.88 -16.67 -0.75
CA LEU A 55 18.22 -15.84 0.26
C LEU A 55 17.83 -14.48 -0.31
N LYS A 56 18.74 -13.82 -1.03
CA LYS A 56 18.45 -12.54 -1.68
C LYS A 56 17.29 -12.67 -2.68
N GLU A 57 17.32 -13.69 -3.54
CA GLU A 57 16.29 -13.94 -4.55
C GLU A 57 14.93 -14.22 -3.91
N ASP A 58 14.88 -15.10 -2.91
CA ASP A 58 13.65 -15.47 -2.20
C ASP A 58 13.05 -14.27 -1.46
N CYS A 59 13.87 -13.46 -0.78
CA CYS A 59 13.41 -12.24 -0.10
C CYS A 59 12.83 -11.21 -1.08
N LEU A 60 13.50 -10.98 -2.21
CA LEU A 60 13.04 -10.03 -3.21
C LEU A 60 11.78 -10.52 -3.92
N ALA A 61 11.70 -11.82 -4.21
CA ALA A 61 10.53 -12.45 -4.79
C ALA A 61 9.31 -12.33 -3.86
N ASP A 62 9.45 -12.65 -2.57
CA ASP A 62 8.39 -12.48 -1.57
C ASP A 62 7.89 -11.04 -1.51
N LEU A 63 8.80 -10.06 -1.41
CA LEU A 63 8.40 -8.65 -1.40
C LEU A 63 7.65 -8.27 -2.68
N LYS A 64 8.14 -8.72 -3.84
CA LYS A 64 7.49 -8.46 -5.13
C LYS A 64 6.07 -9.03 -5.15
N HIS A 65 5.89 -10.28 -4.71
CA HIS A 65 4.56 -10.90 -4.60
C HIS A 65 3.63 -10.10 -3.69
N ARG A 66 4.08 -9.74 -2.48
CA ARG A 66 3.27 -8.92 -1.56
C ARG A 66 2.92 -7.55 -2.12
N LEU A 67 3.82 -6.91 -2.88
CA LEU A 67 3.54 -5.64 -3.55
C LEU A 67 2.50 -5.79 -4.66
N ILE A 68 2.56 -6.88 -5.43
CA ILE A 68 1.58 -7.21 -6.48
C ILE A 68 0.22 -7.51 -5.85
N ASP A 69 0.17 -8.39 -4.84
CA ASP A 69 -1.07 -8.78 -4.17
C ASP A 69 -1.78 -7.58 -3.56
N LYS A 70 -1.01 -6.66 -2.96
CA LYS A 70 -1.55 -5.42 -2.42
C LYS A 70 -2.12 -4.52 -3.52
N ALA A 71 -1.45 -4.39 -4.68
CA ALA A 71 -1.98 -3.63 -5.81
C ALA A 71 -3.29 -4.26 -6.32
N ASN A 72 -3.31 -5.58 -6.50
CA ASN A 72 -4.47 -6.33 -6.96
C ASN A 72 -5.65 -6.20 -6.00
N LEU A 73 -5.40 -6.23 -4.68
CA LEU A 73 -6.45 -6.03 -3.68
C LEU A 73 -7.07 -4.63 -3.76
N ILE A 74 -6.25 -3.59 -3.94
CA ILE A 74 -6.75 -2.21 -4.09
C ILE A 74 -7.54 -2.08 -5.40
N GLN A 75 -6.99 -2.59 -6.50
CA GLN A 75 -7.61 -2.59 -7.82
C GLN A 75 -8.97 -3.32 -7.81
N SER A 76 -9.03 -4.52 -7.25
CA SER A 76 -10.27 -5.29 -7.13
C SER A 76 -11.35 -4.55 -6.34
N ARG A 77 -10.98 -3.87 -5.25
CA ARG A 77 -11.92 -3.03 -4.48
C ARG A 77 -12.38 -1.82 -5.28
N PHE A 78 -11.49 -1.18 -6.05
CA PHE A 78 -11.82 -0.06 -6.92
C PHE A 78 -12.83 -0.47 -8.00
N GLU A 79 -12.59 -1.61 -8.65
CA GLU A 79 -13.48 -2.16 -9.67
C GLU A 79 -14.83 -2.54 -9.09
N MET A 80 -14.85 -3.20 -7.94
CA MET A 80 -16.09 -3.57 -7.26
C MET A 80 -16.93 -2.34 -6.92
N GLU A 81 -16.33 -1.32 -6.29
CA GLU A 81 -17.03 -0.08 -5.93
C GLU A 81 -17.57 0.65 -7.17
N THR A 82 -16.79 0.67 -8.25
CA THR A 82 -17.18 1.27 -9.53
C THR A 82 -18.36 0.53 -10.17
N GLN A 83 -18.33 -0.80 -10.16
CA GLN A 83 -19.40 -1.64 -10.67
C GLN A 83 -20.69 -1.48 -9.86
N GLU A 84 -20.61 -1.44 -8.53
CA GLU A 84 -21.78 -1.23 -7.68
C GLU A 84 -22.40 0.15 -7.89
N LEU A 85 -21.59 1.20 -8.04
CA LEU A 85 -22.10 2.52 -8.42
C LEU A 85 -22.82 2.49 -9.78
N GLN A 86 -22.22 1.86 -10.80
CA GLN A 86 -22.84 1.74 -12.12
C GLN A 86 -24.17 0.98 -12.07
N LYS A 87 -24.25 -0.11 -11.29
CA LYS A 87 -25.50 -0.86 -11.08
C LYS A 87 -26.56 0.01 -10.42
N LYS A 88 -26.21 0.77 -9.37
CA LYS A 88 -27.16 1.66 -8.68
C LYS A 88 -27.63 2.79 -9.60
N GLN A 89 -26.75 3.35 -10.42
CA GLN A 89 -27.10 4.36 -11.44
C GLN A 89 -28.07 3.79 -12.47
N ALA A 90 -27.81 2.59 -13.00
CA ALA A 90 -28.71 1.93 -13.95
C ALA A 90 -30.08 1.62 -13.32
N TRP A 91 -30.10 1.13 -12.09
CA TRP A 91 -31.32 0.90 -11.33
C TRP A 91 -32.13 2.19 -11.14
N TYR A 92 -31.47 3.29 -10.76
CA TYR A 92 -32.13 4.58 -10.57
C TYR A 92 -32.78 5.09 -11.86
N GLN A 93 -32.09 4.99 -13.01
CA GLN A 93 -32.63 5.38 -14.31
C GLN A 93 -33.90 4.59 -14.68
N GLN A 94 -33.98 3.31 -14.31
CA GLN A 94 -35.16 2.47 -14.57
C GLN A 94 -36.34 2.78 -13.66
N ASN A 95 -36.08 3.21 -12.42
CA ASN A 95 -37.10 3.40 -11.39
C ASN A 95 -37.50 4.87 -11.20
N LEU A 96 -36.91 5.80 -11.98
CA LEU A 96 -37.05 7.25 -11.82
C LEU A 96 -38.50 7.73 -11.68
N VAL A 97 -39.42 7.17 -12.49
CA VAL A 97 -40.84 7.57 -12.50
C VAL A 97 -41.58 7.19 -11.20
N SER A 98 -41.06 6.21 -10.48
CA SER A 98 -41.62 5.69 -9.22
C SER A 98 -40.92 6.18 -7.96
N MET A 99 -39.92 7.05 -8.07
CA MET A 99 -39.16 7.53 -6.91
C MET A 99 -39.88 8.63 -6.15
N SER A 100 -39.85 8.53 -4.82
CA SER A 100 -40.18 9.65 -3.94
C SER A 100 -38.98 10.58 -3.77
N LYS A 101 -39.21 11.76 -3.19
CA LYS A 101 -38.11 12.70 -2.87
C LYS A 101 -37.11 12.12 -1.87
N ASP A 102 -37.56 11.27 -0.96
CA ASP A 102 -36.69 10.63 0.02
C ASP A 102 -35.80 9.57 -0.66
N ASP A 103 -36.35 8.81 -1.62
CA ASP A 103 -35.58 7.85 -2.44
C ASP A 103 -34.51 8.55 -3.29
N GLU A 104 -34.86 9.71 -3.89
CA GLU A 104 -33.91 10.53 -4.64
C GLU A 104 -32.76 11.02 -3.74
N GLN A 105 -33.07 11.48 -2.53
CA GLN A 105 -32.06 11.93 -1.59
C GLN A 105 -31.15 10.79 -1.12
N GLU A 106 -31.69 9.61 -0.85
CA GLU A 106 -30.91 8.42 -0.49
C GLU A 106 -29.97 8.01 -1.63
N TYR A 107 -30.47 8.03 -2.88
CA TYR A 107 -29.66 7.76 -4.06
C TYR A 107 -28.49 8.76 -4.22
N LEU A 108 -28.75 10.05 -4.04
CA LEU A 108 -27.71 11.08 -4.11
C LEU A 108 -26.64 10.89 -3.03
N ASN A 109 -27.07 10.56 -1.80
CA ASN A 109 -26.17 10.27 -0.69
C ASN A 109 -25.28 9.06 -1.03
N TYR A 110 -25.89 7.95 -1.50
CA TYR A 110 -25.15 6.77 -1.92
C TYR A 110 -24.12 7.08 -3.01
N CYS A 111 -24.51 7.85 -4.03
CA CYS A 111 -23.60 8.20 -5.12
C CYS A 111 -22.41 9.02 -4.62
N SER A 112 -22.66 10.00 -3.74
CA SER A 112 -21.62 10.82 -3.13
C SER A 112 -20.62 9.96 -2.34
N GLU A 113 -21.12 9.05 -1.51
CA GLU A 113 -20.28 8.15 -0.72
C GLU A 113 -19.47 7.19 -1.58
N ALA A 114 -20.10 6.57 -2.59
CA ALA A 114 -19.43 5.66 -3.52
C ALA A 114 -18.33 6.38 -4.31
N MET A 115 -18.61 7.57 -4.86
CA MET A 115 -17.60 8.39 -5.54
C MET A 115 -16.44 8.75 -4.63
N PHE A 116 -16.71 9.09 -3.36
CA PHE A 116 -15.66 9.33 -2.38
C PHE A 116 -14.80 8.08 -2.14
N ARG A 117 -15.41 6.90 -1.97
CA ARG A 117 -14.68 5.63 -1.82
C ARG A 117 -13.82 5.31 -3.04
N ILE A 118 -14.35 5.47 -4.24
CA ILE A 118 -13.64 5.27 -5.52
C ILE A 118 -12.41 6.19 -5.58
N HIS A 119 -12.57 7.47 -5.30
CA HIS A 119 -11.48 8.43 -5.33
C HIS A 119 -10.37 8.10 -4.34
N ILE A 120 -10.72 7.68 -3.12
CA ILE A 120 -9.73 7.23 -2.12
C ILE A 120 -8.98 5.97 -2.60
N LEU A 121 -9.67 5.03 -3.25
CA LEU A 121 -9.05 3.82 -3.80
C LEU A 121 -8.08 4.15 -4.94
N GLU A 122 -8.45 5.08 -5.82
CA GLU A 122 -7.58 5.58 -6.89
C GLU A 122 -6.32 6.23 -6.33
N LEU A 123 -6.44 7.14 -5.35
CA LEU A 123 -5.29 7.77 -4.69
C LEU A 123 -4.37 6.73 -4.03
N ARG A 124 -4.95 5.72 -3.38
CA ARG A 124 -4.19 4.63 -2.75
C ARG A 124 -3.44 3.80 -3.78
N LEU A 125 -4.08 3.49 -4.91
CA LEU A 125 -3.45 2.73 -5.99
C LEU A 125 -2.29 3.51 -6.61
N ASN A 126 -2.48 4.79 -6.89
CA ASN A 126 -1.44 5.66 -7.45
C ASN A 126 -0.25 5.79 -6.51
N ARG A 127 -0.51 6.08 -5.22
CA ARG A 127 0.55 6.12 -4.20
C ARG A 127 1.28 4.78 -4.09
N HIS A 128 0.58 3.65 -4.20
CA HIS A 128 1.21 2.33 -4.16
C HIS A 128 2.11 2.09 -5.38
N LYS A 129 1.66 2.47 -6.58
CA LYS A 129 2.46 2.40 -7.82
C LYS A 129 3.74 3.24 -7.73
N GLU A 130 3.65 4.43 -7.15
CA GLU A 130 4.81 5.30 -6.92
C GLU A 130 5.79 4.71 -5.88
N MET A 131 5.28 4.21 -4.76
CA MET A 131 6.12 3.77 -3.64
C MET A 131 6.68 2.35 -3.78
N ALA A 132 6.03 1.45 -4.53
CA ALA A 132 6.42 0.05 -4.63
C ALA A 132 7.86 -0.14 -5.19
N PRO A 133 8.29 0.54 -6.27
CA PRO A 133 9.67 0.46 -6.75
C PRO A 133 10.69 0.91 -5.69
N HIS A 134 10.41 2.00 -4.99
CA HIS A 134 11.29 2.48 -3.91
C HIS A 134 11.45 1.48 -2.78
N LYS A 135 10.36 0.79 -2.39
CA LYS A 135 10.41 -0.27 -1.37
C LYS A 135 11.25 -1.45 -1.82
N TYR A 136 11.09 -1.86 -3.08
CA TYR A 136 11.86 -2.95 -3.66
C TYR A 136 13.37 -2.61 -3.68
N MET A 137 13.72 -1.42 -4.19
CA MET A 137 15.10 -0.95 -4.23
C MET A 137 15.71 -0.83 -2.82
N ALA A 138 14.94 -0.34 -1.85
CA ALA A 138 15.39 -0.23 -0.47
C ALA A 138 15.71 -1.61 0.14
N LEU A 139 14.88 -2.63 -0.11
CA LEU A 139 15.18 -3.99 0.34
C LEU A 139 16.39 -4.57 -0.38
N GLU A 140 16.51 -4.37 -1.69
CA GLU A 140 17.69 -4.83 -2.44
C GLU A 140 18.99 -4.22 -1.88
N GLN A 141 18.99 -2.91 -1.61
CA GLN A 141 20.14 -2.24 -1.01
C GLN A 141 20.41 -2.75 0.41
N LYS A 142 19.35 -3.01 1.20
CA LYS A 142 19.48 -3.58 2.55
C LYS A 142 20.13 -4.96 2.52
N LEU A 143 19.70 -5.83 1.60
CA LEU A 143 20.25 -7.18 1.41
C LEU A 143 21.72 -7.14 0.99
N ARG A 144 22.09 -6.26 0.05
CA ARG A 144 23.49 -6.10 -0.41
C ARG A 144 24.43 -5.64 0.71
N ASN A 145 23.92 -4.93 1.70
CA ASN A 145 24.69 -4.39 2.81
C ASN A 145 24.53 -5.20 4.11
N ASP A 146 23.75 -6.28 4.12
CA ASP A 146 23.53 -7.09 5.33
C ASP A 146 24.82 -7.85 5.68
N PRO A 147 25.36 -7.72 6.91
CA PRO A 147 26.60 -8.40 7.30
C PRO A 147 26.62 -9.91 7.04
N ARG A 148 25.46 -10.58 7.05
CA ARG A 148 25.34 -12.02 6.78
C ARG A 148 25.51 -12.37 5.30
N LEU A 149 25.30 -11.41 4.40
CA LEU A 149 25.26 -11.62 2.95
C LEU A 149 26.32 -10.83 2.17
N THR A 150 26.81 -9.69 2.67
CA THR A 150 27.72 -8.77 1.96
C THR A 150 29.01 -9.44 1.44
N GLU A 151 29.51 -10.48 2.10
CA GLU A 151 30.69 -11.21 1.61
C GLU A 151 30.44 -11.94 0.27
N PHE A 152 29.17 -12.24 -0.04
CA PHE A 152 28.79 -13.12 -1.15
C PHE A 152 27.96 -12.43 -2.26
N LEU A 153 27.42 -11.22 -2.00
CA LEU A 153 26.51 -10.46 -2.87
C LEU A 153 27.16 -9.25 -3.53
#